data_AF-A0A9W9FMI7-F1
#
_entry.id   AF-A0A9W9FMI7-F1
#
_cell.length_a   1.000
_cell.length_b   1.000
_cell.length_c   1.000
_cell.angle_alpha   90.00
_cell.angle_beta   90.00
_cell.angle_gamma   90.00
#
_symmetry.space_group_name_H-M   'P 1'
#
loop_
_entity.id
_entity.type
_entity.pdbx_description
1 polymer ?
#
loop_
_entity_poly.entity_id
_entity_poly.type
_entity_poly.pdbx_seq_one_letter_code
_entity_poly.pdbx_strand_id
1 'polypeptide(L)'
;MPIALADIHNQAPSFYFVGDDISTAQNVALDPDWKVEDVKRAVGGILHVAQPLGITFHAENGPELTTVDEILNTFAESPIGLRVDGQAVQSPQGPEGLPLVRSFYEIFPDHLGNHYRLFRKYGHLIRTTNMGKTTYLTDSLEVAAVALAESAYMTKKINENHPLWGVKDNTAIFVGDTETENWRLAHKFLPPAMGLKAVRHYTPLMQECARRSFAVFDELDSQDQSWNVHQYMVKLASQTIGKFSLGTDFEHFTSIDAPLHPIVTNIASLLSRNKKVTARGEWYRHLPFGDPARLKQGSGIAGMPMVEAAVNASWVVDYLLNTVDETGQEFPEGLILANMLIVTGAGFTTTSALMSWLIYCLVNYEGTQERLYEELCANGIANSKEPVEWSPELAHGLPYLDSFVKETQRLHNAFFQPGRTKKTEVILPGGYRLPENSVMSPR
;
A
#
# COMPACT_ATOMS: atom_id res chain seq x y z
N MET A 1 4.85 61.99 -11.08
CA MET A 1 5.83 61.55 -12.09
C MET A 1 5.72 60.04 -12.17
N PRO A 2 5.54 59.47 -13.38
CA PRO A 2 5.31 58.06 -13.54
C PRO A 2 6.62 57.31 -13.30
N ILE A 3 6.56 56.27 -12.46
CA ILE A 3 7.64 55.29 -12.33
C ILE A 3 7.75 54.61 -13.69
N ALA A 4 8.95 54.60 -14.25
CA ALA A 4 9.22 54.05 -15.57
C ALA A 4 8.87 52.56 -15.62
N LEU A 5 8.03 52.18 -16.59
CA LEU A 5 7.68 50.79 -16.95
C LEU A 5 8.89 49.88 -17.28
N ALA A 6 10.11 50.40 -17.27
CA ALA A 6 11.32 49.67 -17.64
C ALA A 6 11.97 48.89 -16.49
N ASP A 7 11.69 49.20 -15.23
CA ASP A 7 12.31 48.51 -14.07
C ASP A 7 11.52 47.27 -13.58
N ILE A 8 10.28 47.09 -14.03
CA ILE A 8 9.42 45.96 -13.61
C ILE A 8 9.86 44.64 -14.29
N HIS A 9 10.51 44.72 -15.46
CA HIS A 9 10.97 43.54 -16.20
C HIS A 9 12.11 42.75 -15.51
N ASN A 10 12.68 43.26 -14.42
CA ASN A 10 13.79 42.60 -13.69
C ASN A 10 13.41 42.05 -12.30
N GLN A 11 12.15 42.18 -11.87
CA GLN A 11 11.69 41.61 -10.59
C GLN A 11 10.75 40.44 -10.86
N ALA A 12 11.19 39.25 -10.47
CA ALA A 12 10.38 38.04 -10.52
C ALA A 12 9.20 38.15 -9.53
N PRO A 13 7.96 37.86 -9.95
CA PRO A 13 6.81 37.89 -9.06
C PRO A 13 6.99 37.03 -7.80
N SER A 14 6.56 37.55 -6.66
CA SER A 14 6.63 36.86 -5.37
C SER A 14 5.29 36.23 -5.01
N PHE A 15 5.33 34.99 -4.53
CA PHE A 15 4.14 34.20 -4.21
C PHE A 15 4.22 33.63 -2.80
N TYR A 16 3.12 33.65 -2.07
CA TYR A 16 2.99 33.05 -0.74
C TYR A 16 1.70 32.22 -0.65
N PHE A 17 1.66 31.23 0.23
CA PHE A 17 0.42 30.50 0.47
C PHE A 17 -0.52 31.29 1.38
N VAL A 18 -1.77 31.45 0.97
CA VAL A 18 -2.82 31.97 1.85
C VAL A 18 -2.96 31.00 3.02
N GLY A 19 -2.73 31.47 4.25
CA GLY A 19 -2.61 30.63 5.45
C GLY A 19 -1.23 30.75 6.12
N ASP A 20 -0.22 31.19 5.36
CA ASP A 20 1.09 31.57 5.87
C ASP A 20 1.21 33.09 6.05
N ASP A 21 2.29 33.51 6.70
CA ASP A 21 2.70 34.91 6.76
C ASP A 21 3.30 35.35 5.41
N ILE A 22 3.01 36.58 4.98
CA ILE A 22 3.48 37.15 3.70
C ILE A 22 5.01 37.16 3.60
N SER A 23 5.74 37.21 4.72
CA SER A 23 7.20 37.12 4.75
C SER A 23 7.76 35.80 4.22
N THR A 24 6.92 34.76 4.06
CA THR A 24 7.30 33.48 3.44
C THR A 24 7.28 33.50 1.91
N ALA A 25 6.94 34.64 1.30
CA ALA A 25 6.84 34.77 -0.14
C ALA A 25 8.15 34.41 -0.85
N GLN A 26 8.04 33.66 -1.95
CA GLN A 26 9.16 33.23 -2.78
C GLN A 26 9.03 33.79 -4.20
N ASN A 27 10.15 34.23 -4.76
CA ASN A 27 10.20 34.77 -6.10
C ASN A 27 10.19 33.64 -7.14
N VAL A 28 9.32 33.75 -8.14
CA VAL A 28 9.23 32.82 -9.26
C VAL A 28 9.28 33.61 -10.55
N ALA A 29 10.31 33.34 -11.37
CA ALA A 29 10.42 33.98 -12.67
C ALA A 29 9.30 33.49 -13.59
N LEU A 30 8.56 34.42 -14.18
CA LEU A 30 7.48 34.14 -15.14
C LEU A 30 7.83 34.68 -16.51
N ASP A 31 7.39 33.97 -17.54
CA ASP A 31 7.38 34.45 -18.91
C ASP A 31 5.99 35.06 -19.21
N PRO A 32 5.91 36.31 -19.68
CA PRO A 32 4.65 36.94 -20.03
C PRO A 32 3.83 36.18 -21.09
N ASP A 33 4.49 35.40 -21.96
CA ASP A 33 3.83 34.65 -23.03
C ASP A 33 3.24 33.30 -22.54
N TRP A 34 3.43 32.95 -21.27
CA TRP A 34 2.88 31.72 -20.70
C TRP A 34 1.36 31.75 -20.57
N LYS A 35 0.76 30.56 -20.62
CA LYS A 35 -0.60 30.38 -20.15
C LYS A 35 -0.62 30.27 -18.64
N VAL A 36 -1.78 30.53 -18.04
CA VAL A 36 -1.96 30.46 -16.59
C VAL A 36 -1.64 29.07 -16.06
N GLU A 37 -1.94 28.01 -16.82
CA GLU A 37 -1.58 26.64 -16.45
C GLU A 37 -0.06 26.42 -16.35
N ASP A 38 0.73 27.11 -17.18
CA ASP A 38 2.19 27.04 -17.15
C ASP A 38 2.75 27.81 -15.96
N VAL A 39 2.17 28.98 -15.65
CA VAL A 39 2.45 29.72 -14.40
C VAL A 39 2.15 28.84 -13.18
N LYS A 40 0.98 28.19 -13.14
CA LYS A 40 0.61 27.24 -12.08
C LYS A 40 1.67 26.17 -11.91
N ARG A 41 2.13 25.53 -13.00
CA ARG A 41 3.18 24.50 -12.95
C ARG A 41 4.51 25.03 -12.44
N ALA A 42 4.95 26.20 -12.90
CA ALA A 42 6.21 26.80 -12.48
C ALA A 42 6.19 27.16 -10.98
N VAL A 43 5.15 27.86 -10.55
CA VAL A 43 4.93 28.24 -9.14
C VAL A 43 4.80 27.00 -8.27
N GLY A 44 3.98 26.03 -8.66
CA GLY A 44 3.81 24.78 -7.93
C GLY A 44 5.08 23.93 -7.86
N GLY A 45 5.95 23.98 -8.86
CA GLY A 45 7.24 23.30 -8.83
C GLY A 45 8.18 23.88 -7.77
N ILE A 46 8.24 25.21 -7.66
CA ILE A 46 9.11 25.92 -6.70
C ILE A 46 8.56 25.83 -5.28
N LEU A 47 7.25 26.06 -5.11
CA LEU A 47 6.60 26.01 -3.79
C LEU A 47 6.08 24.61 -3.40
N HIS A 48 6.49 23.56 -4.11
CA HIS A 48 6.19 22.16 -3.81
C HIS A 48 4.70 21.82 -3.66
N VAL A 49 3.88 22.23 -4.63
CA VAL A 49 2.48 21.80 -4.77
C VAL A 49 2.43 20.53 -5.61
N ALA A 50 1.92 19.43 -5.05
CA ALA A 50 1.93 18.13 -5.72
C ALA A 50 1.07 18.09 -6.99
N GLN A 51 -0.04 18.84 -7.01
CA GLN A 51 -0.92 19.01 -8.17
C GLN A 51 -1.07 20.50 -8.49
N PRO A 52 -0.12 21.09 -9.25
CA PRO A 52 -0.07 22.55 -9.45
C PRO A 52 -1.31 23.14 -10.13
N LEU A 53 -2.05 22.35 -10.92
CA LEU A 53 -3.23 22.86 -11.63
C LEU A 53 -4.38 23.30 -10.69
N GLY A 54 -4.39 22.79 -9.45
CA GLY A 54 -5.30 23.21 -8.38
C GLY A 54 -4.97 24.58 -7.77
N ILE A 55 -3.83 25.19 -8.14
CA ILE A 55 -3.45 26.53 -7.66
C ILE A 55 -4.42 27.58 -8.23
N THR A 56 -4.82 28.52 -7.39
CA THR A 56 -5.50 29.75 -7.78
C THR A 56 -4.74 30.94 -7.19
N PHE A 57 -4.68 32.04 -7.93
CA PHE A 57 -3.91 33.23 -7.59
C PHE A 57 -4.85 34.31 -7.08
N HIS A 58 -4.47 35.04 -6.04
CA HIS A 58 -5.32 36.04 -5.40
C HIS A 58 -4.51 37.29 -5.04
N ALA A 59 -5.09 38.46 -5.24
CA ALA A 59 -4.56 39.70 -4.64
C ALA A 59 -4.82 39.69 -3.12
N GLU A 60 -4.10 40.52 -2.35
CA GLU A 60 -4.34 40.65 -0.91
C GLU A 60 -5.79 41.10 -0.64
N ASN A 61 -6.61 40.21 -0.07
CA ASN A 61 -8.05 40.40 0.14
C ASN A 61 -8.86 40.74 -1.14
N GLY A 62 -8.34 40.40 -2.32
CA GLY A 62 -8.99 40.66 -3.61
C GLY A 62 -9.58 39.41 -4.29
N PRO A 63 -10.14 39.57 -5.49
CA PRO A 63 -10.66 38.45 -6.28
C PRO A 63 -9.54 37.56 -6.82
N GLU A 64 -9.94 36.40 -7.35
CA GLU A 64 -9.04 35.49 -8.06
C GLU A 64 -8.49 36.16 -9.34
N LEU A 65 -7.19 36.02 -9.56
CA LEU A 65 -6.47 36.45 -10.75
C LEU A 65 -6.44 35.30 -11.74
N THR A 66 -7.06 35.51 -12.89
CA THR A 66 -7.36 34.46 -13.88
C THR A 66 -6.50 34.56 -15.14
N THR A 67 -5.71 35.62 -15.30
CA THR A 67 -4.80 35.82 -16.44
C THR A 67 -3.38 36.15 -15.97
N VAL A 68 -2.39 35.91 -16.83
CA VAL A 68 -0.98 36.23 -16.52
C VAL A 68 -0.77 37.74 -16.37
N ASP A 69 -1.45 38.55 -17.19
CA ASP A 69 -1.42 40.01 -17.08
C ASP A 69 -1.94 40.49 -15.73
N GLU A 70 -3.04 39.92 -15.22
CA GLU A 70 -3.56 40.24 -13.88
C GLU A 70 -2.55 39.92 -12.78
N ILE A 71 -1.87 38.78 -12.88
CA ILE A 71 -0.83 38.36 -11.92
C ILE A 71 0.36 39.33 -11.95
N LEU A 72 0.87 39.65 -13.14
CA LEU A 72 2.01 40.55 -13.31
C LEU A 72 1.71 41.98 -12.87
N ASN A 73 0.50 42.48 -13.15
CA ASN A 73 0.07 43.82 -12.74
C ASN A 73 -0.12 43.91 -11.21
N THR A 74 -0.73 42.90 -10.60
CA THR A 74 -0.96 42.88 -9.13
C THR A 74 0.35 42.78 -8.35
N PHE A 75 1.33 42.03 -8.87
CA PHE A 75 2.64 41.87 -8.24
C PHE A 75 3.38 43.19 -8.04
N ALA A 76 3.15 44.18 -8.90
CA ALA A 76 3.76 45.51 -8.77
C ALA A 76 3.36 46.23 -7.48
N GLU A 77 2.25 45.81 -6.84
CA GLU A 77 1.71 46.41 -5.63
C GLU A 77 1.91 45.54 -4.38
N SER A 78 1.78 44.20 -4.50
CA SER A 78 1.88 43.27 -3.37
C SER A 78 2.21 41.83 -3.80
N PRO A 79 2.77 40.98 -2.92
CA PRO A 79 2.93 39.54 -3.19
C PRO A 79 1.60 38.85 -3.51
N ILE A 80 1.65 37.85 -4.39
CA ILE A 80 0.47 37.10 -4.85
C ILE A 80 0.15 35.95 -3.90
N GLY A 81 -1.09 35.91 -3.40
CA GLY A 81 -1.58 34.82 -2.54
C GLY A 81 -1.98 33.59 -3.34
N LEU A 82 -1.58 32.41 -2.85
CA LEU A 82 -1.89 31.11 -3.44
C LEU A 82 -2.89 30.34 -2.59
N ARG A 83 -3.95 29.85 -3.23
CA ARG A 83 -4.84 28.82 -2.66
C ARG A 83 -4.71 27.54 -3.48
N VAL A 84 -4.86 26.39 -2.84
CA VAL A 84 -4.84 25.08 -3.50
C VAL A 84 -6.22 24.45 -3.35
N ASP A 85 -6.87 24.16 -4.48
CA ASP A 85 -8.24 23.66 -4.57
C ASP A 85 -9.24 24.56 -3.81
N GLY A 86 -9.04 25.88 -3.93
CA GLY A 86 -9.82 26.92 -3.27
C GLY A 86 -9.54 27.08 -1.76
N GLN A 87 -8.74 26.21 -1.17
CA GLN A 87 -8.44 26.23 0.27
C GLN A 87 -7.18 27.05 0.58
N ALA A 88 -7.21 27.72 1.73
CA ALA A 88 -6.00 28.22 2.36
C ALA A 88 -5.14 27.02 2.79
N VAL A 89 -3.82 27.13 2.69
CA VAL A 89 -2.91 26.08 3.11
C VAL A 89 -3.01 25.86 4.61
N GLN A 90 -3.14 24.60 5.01
CA GLN A 90 -3.36 24.20 6.39
C GLN A 90 -2.63 22.91 6.74
N SER A 91 -2.37 22.71 8.03
CA SER A 91 -1.93 21.42 8.54
C SER A 91 -3.11 20.46 8.70
N PRO A 92 -2.97 19.17 8.36
CA PRO A 92 -3.99 18.16 8.66
C PRO A 92 -4.39 18.14 10.13
N GLN A 93 -5.70 18.16 10.39
CA GLN A 93 -6.25 18.14 11.73
C GLN A 93 -6.30 16.72 12.30
N GLY A 94 -6.53 16.61 13.61
CA GLY A 94 -6.73 15.32 14.25
C GLY A 94 -6.95 15.45 15.74
N PRO A 95 -7.17 14.33 16.45
CA PRO A 95 -7.42 14.36 17.87
C PRO A 95 -6.15 14.77 18.65
N GLU A 96 -6.28 15.79 19.51
CA GLU A 96 -5.21 16.23 20.41
C GLU A 96 -4.73 15.09 21.32
N GLY A 97 -5.69 14.24 21.74
CA GLY A 97 -5.44 13.08 22.57
C GLY A 97 -5.10 13.40 24.02
N LEU A 98 -4.71 12.38 24.79
CA LEU A 98 -4.31 12.55 26.19
C LEU A 98 -2.80 12.83 26.31
N PRO A 99 -2.32 13.43 27.42
CA PRO A 99 -0.89 13.53 27.69
C PRO A 99 -0.18 12.17 27.56
N LEU A 100 1.04 12.17 27.02
CA LEU A 100 1.90 10.99 26.75
C LEU A 100 1.36 10.01 25.69
N VAL A 101 0.10 9.56 25.82
CA VAL A 101 -0.51 8.53 24.96
C VAL A 101 -1.13 9.08 23.67
N ARG A 102 -1.39 10.39 23.64
CA ARG A 102 -1.89 11.13 22.47
C ARG A 102 -3.16 10.47 21.91
N SER A 103 -3.23 10.22 20.62
CA SER A 103 -4.41 9.70 19.90
C SER A 103 -4.67 8.20 20.11
N PHE A 104 -3.89 7.48 20.96
CA PHE A 104 -4.00 6.02 21.09
C PHE A 104 -5.41 5.51 21.37
N TYR A 105 -6.09 6.08 22.38
CA TYR A 105 -7.44 5.67 22.78
C TYR A 105 -8.54 6.19 21.86
N GLU A 106 -8.22 7.15 20.98
CA GLU A 106 -9.12 7.56 19.91
C GLU A 106 -9.08 6.57 18.73
N ILE A 107 -8.04 5.73 18.65
CA ILE A 107 -7.83 4.77 17.56
C ILE A 107 -8.16 3.35 18.02
N PHE A 108 -7.64 2.90 19.16
CA PHE A 108 -7.76 1.51 19.60
C PHE A 108 -8.87 1.33 20.64
N PRO A 109 -9.51 0.14 20.72
CA PRO A 109 -9.13 -1.11 20.03
C PRO A 109 -9.65 -1.24 18.58
N ASP A 110 -10.76 -0.59 18.22
CA ASP A 110 -11.33 -0.67 16.88
C ASP A 110 -10.72 0.38 15.94
N HIS A 111 -9.49 0.14 15.49
CA HIS A 111 -8.83 1.07 14.58
C HIS A 111 -9.59 1.29 13.27
N LEU A 112 -10.37 0.33 12.75
CA LEU A 112 -11.03 0.50 11.45
C LEU A 112 -12.20 1.49 11.56
N GLY A 113 -13.10 1.26 12.53
CA GLY A 113 -14.23 2.13 12.79
C GLY A 113 -13.81 3.49 13.33
N ASN A 114 -12.79 3.52 14.19
CA ASN A 114 -12.31 4.77 14.76
C ASN A 114 -11.64 5.70 13.74
N HIS A 115 -10.82 5.19 12.82
CA HIS A 115 -10.28 6.05 11.76
C HIS A 115 -11.41 6.61 10.88
N TYR A 116 -12.44 5.81 10.58
CA TYR A 116 -13.61 6.29 9.83
C TYR A 116 -14.33 7.43 10.57
N ARG A 117 -14.53 7.29 11.88
CA ARG A 117 -15.06 8.37 12.75
C ARG A 117 -14.19 9.63 12.71
N LEU A 118 -12.87 9.47 12.72
CA LEU A 118 -11.93 10.60 12.66
C LEU A 118 -11.98 11.33 11.32
N PHE A 119 -12.06 10.62 10.18
CA PHE A 119 -12.25 11.24 8.86
C PHE A 119 -13.52 12.09 8.81
N ARG A 120 -14.65 11.56 9.31
CA ARG A 120 -15.91 12.31 9.37
C ARG A 120 -15.85 13.58 10.22
N LYS A 121 -14.95 13.63 11.20
CA LYS A 121 -14.81 14.76 12.13
C LYS A 121 -13.81 15.80 11.64
N TYR A 122 -12.68 15.37 11.10
CA TYR A 122 -11.52 16.22 10.80
C TYR A 122 -11.26 16.43 9.30
N GLY A 123 -12.04 15.77 8.44
CA GLY A 123 -11.88 15.82 6.98
C GLY A 123 -11.07 14.65 6.42
N HIS A 124 -10.80 14.72 5.12
CA HIS A 124 -10.28 13.58 4.34
C HIS A 124 -8.78 13.29 4.50
N LEU A 125 -8.07 14.13 5.27
CA LEU A 125 -6.68 13.91 5.62
C LEU A 125 -6.49 14.27 7.09
N ILE A 126 -6.16 13.25 7.88
CA ILE A 126 -6.04 13.38 9.33
C ILE A 126 -4.60 13.12 9.79
N ARG A 127 -4.22 13.78 10.88
CA ARG A 127 -2.99 13.56 11.61
C ARG A 127 -3.28 12.84 12.92
N THR A 128 -2.65 11.70 13.15
CA THR A 128 -2.70 11.01 14.43
C THR A 128 -1.31 10.89 15.00
N THR A 129 -1.17 11.17 16.30
CA THR A 129 0.06 10.89 17.03
C THR A 129 -0.24 9.79 18.02
N ASN A 130 0.42 8.66 17.91
CA ASN A 130 0.25 7.54 18.83
C ASN A 130 1.57 7.26 19.55
N MET A 131 1.61 7.54 20.86
CA MET A 131 2.76 7.20 21.71
C MET A 131 4.11 7.65 21.12
N GLY A 132 4.17 8.87 20.60
CA GLY A 132 5.36 9.47 19.98
C GLY A 132 5.48 9.30 18.46
N LYS A 133 4.73 8.39 17.85
CA LYS A 133 4.73 8.22 16.38
C LYS A 133 3.66 9.07 15.73
N THR A 134 4.02 9.89 14.76
CA THR A 134 3.04 10.70 14.01
C THR A 134 2.85 10.15 12.61
N THR A 135 1.61 9.79 12.29
CA THR A 135 1.22 9.30 10.97
C THR A 135 0.06 10.11 10.43
N TYR A 136 0.04 10.25 9.10
CA TYR A 136 -1.03 10.90 8.37
C TYR A 136 -1.85 9.82 7.64
N LEU A 137 -3.16 9.93 7.64
CA LEU A 137 -4.04 8.99 6.94
C LEU A 137 -5.02 9.76 6.08
N THR A 138 -5.33 9.24 4.89
CA THR A 138 -6.31 9.86 3.98
C THR A 138 -7.30 8.85 3.43
N ASP A 139 -8.55 9.28 3.24
CA ASP A 139 -9.57 8.60 2.44
C ASP A 139 -9.94 9.41 1.18
N SER A 140 -9.18 10.45 0.84
CA SER A 140 -9.34 11.21 -0.40
C SER A 140 -8.63 10.50 -1.56
N LEU A 141 -9.36 10.32 -2.67
CA LEU A 141 -8.84 9.73 -3.89
C LEU A 141 -7.69 10.56 -4.48
N GLU A 142 -7.81 11.89 -4.47
CA GLU A 142 -6.83 12.81 -5.05
C GLU A 142 -5.51 12.79 -4.26
N VAL A 143 -5.61 12.83 -2.92
CA VAL A 143 -4.45 12.74 -2.03
C VAL A 143 -3.82 11.34 -2.11
N ALA A 144 -4.63 10.29 -2.18
CA ALA A 144 -4.15 8.92 -2.33
C ALA A 144 -3.39 8.71 -3.65
N ALA A 145 -3.88 9.28 -4.76
CA ALA A 145 -3.22 9.22 -6.06
C ALA A 145 -1.82 9.84 -6.00
N VAL A 146 -1.68 11.00 -5.33
CA VAL A 146 -0.36 11.63 -5.11
C VAL A 146 0.52 10.75 -4.21
N ALA A 147 -0.01 10.24 -3.09
CA ALA A 147 0.74 9.45 -2.13
C ALA A 147 1.32 8.17 -2.74
N LEU A 148 0.53 7.49 -3.59
CA LEU A 148 0.92 6.23 -4.23
C LEU A 148 1.82 6.41 -5.46
N ALA A 149 1.89 7.62 -6.02
CA ALA A 149 2.78 7.93 -7.14
C ALA A 149 4.23 8.11 -6.65
N GLU A 150 5.11 7.18 -7.01
CA GLU A 150 6.56 7.37 -6.82
C GLU A 150 6.99 8.62 -7.62
N SER A 151 7.50 9.62 -6.93
CA SER A 151 7.68 10.97 -7.50
C SER A 151 8.80 11.75 -6.80
N ALA A 152 8.96 13.03 -7.17
CA ALA A 152 9.83 13.96 -6.44
C ALA A 152 9.37 14.18 -4.99
N TYR A 153 8.09 13.94 -4.68
CA TYR A 153 7.52 14.19 -3.36
C TYR A 153 7.36 12.93 -2.52
N MET A 154 7.08 11.78 -3.14
CA MET A 154 6.70 10.56 -2.43
C MET A 154 7.62 9.40 -2.78
N THR A 155 7.95 8.60 -1.76
CA THR A 155 8.61 7.29 -1.90
C THR A 155 8.19 6.35 -0.79
N LYS A 156 8.51 5.07 -0.92
CA LYS A 156 8.47 4.14 0.21
C LYS A 156 9.85 4.09 0.86
N LYS A 157 10.06 4.98 1.84
CA LYS A 157 11.19 4.95 2.77
C LYS A 157 10.69 4.56 4.16
N ILE A 158 11.15 3.43 4.68
CA ILE A 158 10.73 2.88 5.96
C ILE A 158 11.54 3.57 7.07
N ASN A 159 11.00 4.67 7.60
CA ASN A 159 11.54 5.37 8.77
C ASN A 159 10.83 4.94 10.07
N GLU A 160 11.18 5.55 11.20
CA GLU A 160 10.63 5.20 12.53
C GLU A 160 9.10 5.33 12.68
N ASN A 161 8.49 6.20 11.88
CA ASN A 161 7.03 6.40 11.85
C ASN A 161 6.34 5.43 10.89
N HIS A 162 7.08 4.69 10.07
CA HIS A 162 6.53 3.79 9.08
C HIS A 162 5.97 2.49 9.72
N PRO A 163 4.81 1.96 9.30
CA PRO A 163 4.23 0.75 9.89
C PRO A 163 5.13 -0.49 9.85
N LEU A 164 6.01 -0.56 8.85
CA LEU A 164 6.98 -1.65 8.64
C LEU A 164 8.33 -1.45 9.36
N TRP A 165 8.51 -0.40 10.16
CA TRP A 165 9.79 -0.11 10.84
C TRP A 165 10.33 -1.26 11.71
N GLY A 166 9.45 -2.07 12.31
CA GLY A 166 9.86 -3.24 13.11
C GLY A 166 10.41 -4.41 12.32
N VAL A 167 10.17 -4.45 11.01
CA VAL A 167 10.53 -5.56 10.13
C VAL A 167 11.32 -5.09 8.91
N LYS A 168 11.89 -3.88 8.95
CA LYS A 168 12.66 -3.31 7.84
C LYS A 168 13.85 -4.21 7.50
N ASP A 169 13.97 -4.55 6.22
CA ASP A 169 15.10 -5.27 5.66
C ASP A 169 15.30 -4.86 4.19
N ASN A 170 16.41 -4.16 3.91
CA ASN A 170 16.75 -3.68 2.57
C ASN A 170 17.27 -4.77 1.63
N THR A 171 17.27 -6.04 2.04
CA THR A 171 17.51 -7.18 1.12
C THR A 171 16.22 -7.71 0.49
N ALA A 172 15.05 -7.36 1.03
CA ALA A 172 13.75 -7.89 0.60
C ALA A 172 12.81 -6.80 0.04
N ILE A 173 12.19 -7.05 -1.11
CA ILE A 173 11.42 -6.05 -1.88
C ILE A 173 10.26 -5.40 -1.10
N PHE A 174 9.55 -6.18 -0.28
CA PHE A 174 8.35 -5.71 0.42
C PHE A 174 8.66 -4.95 1.72
N VAL A 175 9.78 -5.25 2.40
CA VAL A 175 10.20 -4.58 3.64
C VAL A 175 11.47 -3.74 3.49
N GLY A 176 11.91 -3.50 2.25
CA GLY A 176 12.98 -2.59 1.90
C GLY A 176 12.50 -1.23 1.40
N ASP A 177 13.41 -0.27 1.39
CA ASP A 177 13.24 1.07 0.82
C ASP A 177 13.31 1.02 -0.72
N THR A 178 12.45 1.79 -1.41
CA THR A 178 12.40 1.83 -2.89
C THR A 178 13.73 2.29 -3.51
N GLU A 179 14.36 3.31 -2.92
CA GLU A 179 15.58 3.94 -3.44
C GLU A 179 16.85 3.17 -3.03
N THR A 180 16.85 1.86 -3.23
CA THR A 180 18.01 1.00 -2.99
C THR A 180 18.31 0.13 -4.19
N GLU A 181 19.58 -0.20 -4.38
CA GLU A 181 20.00 -1.07 -5.48
C GLU A 181 19.38 -2.47 -5.37
N ASN A 182 19.28 -3.01 -4.15
CA ASN A 182 18.60 -4.28 -3.90
C ASN A 182 17.13 -4.25 -4.30
N TRP A 183 16.42 -3.15 -4.01
CA TRP A 183 15.02 -3.01 -4.44
C TRP A 183 14.93 -2.93 -5.97
N ARG A 184 15.82 -2.17 -6.63
CA ARG A 184 15.87 -2.07 -8.09
C ARG A 184 16.08 -3.45 -8.74
N LEU A 185 17.03 -4.22 -8.22
CA LEU A 185 17.30 -5.58 -8.67
C LEU A 185 16.11 -6.50 -8.42
N ALA A 186 15.58 -6.54 -7.19
CA ALA A 186 14.43 -7.37 -6.87
C ALA A 186 13.20 -7.01 -7.73
N HIS A 187 12.90 -5.72 -7.93
CA HIS A 187 11.80 -5.26 -8.77
C HIS A 187 12.02 -5.54 -10.27
N LYS A 188 13.27 -5.73 -10.71
CA LYS A 188 13.57 -6.16 -12.08
C LYS A 188 13.28 -7.65 -12.28
N PHE A 189 13.72 -8.50 -11.35
CA PHE A 189 13.69 -9.96 -11.53
C PHE A 189 12.42 -10.64 -11.00
N LEU A 190 11.79 -10.14 -9.93
CA LEU A 190 10.63 -10.81 -9.32
C LEU A 190 9.32 -10.68 -10.12
N PRO A 191 8.89 -9.47 -10.57
CA PRO A 191 7.59 -9.33 -11.22
C PRO A 191 7.38 -10.21 -12.46
N PRO A 192 8.38 -10.43 -13.33
CA PRO A 192 8.24 -11.38 -14.45
C PRO A 192 7.86 -12.80 -14.02
N ALA A 193 8.34 -13.29 -12.88
CA ALA A 193 8.00 -14.60 -12.31
C ALA A 193 6.53 -14.68 -11.84
N MET A 194 5.81 -13.56 -11.84
CA MET A 194 4.41 -13.44 -11.45
C MET A 194 3.54 -12.85 -12.57
N GLY A 195 4.09 -12.66 -13.77
CA GLY A 195 3.36 -12.15 -14.93
C GLY A 195 2.39 -13.19 -15.51
N LEU A 196 1.53 -12.77 -16.46
CA LEU A 196 0.48 -13.63 -17.04
C LEU A 196 0.99 -14.99 -17.56
N LYS A 197 2.15 -15.00 -18.23
CA LYS A 197 2.78 -16.25 -18.71
C LYS A 197 3.14 -17.20 -17.56
N ALA A 198 3.70 -16.65 -16.49
CA ALA A 198 4.07 -17.41 -15.30
C ALA A 198 2.80 -17.91 -14.57
N VAL A 199 1.79 -17.05 -14.39
CA VAL A 199 0.50 -17.44 -13.80
C VAL A 199 -0.16 -18.58 -14.58
N ARG A 200 -0.12 -18.55 -15.92
CA ARG A 200 -0.64 -19.67 -16.74
C ARG A 200 0.08 -20.98 -16.44
N HIS A 201 1.41 -20.95 -16.30
CA HIS A 201 2.20 -22.12 -15.93
C HIS A 201 1.84 -22.66 -14.53
N TYR A 202 1.54 -21.77 -13.57
CA TYR A 202 1.21 -22.15 -12.20
C TYR A 202 -0.28 -22.44 -11.94
N THR A 203 -1.16 -22.15 -12.89
CA THR A 203 -2.61 -22.35 -12.72
C THR A 203 -2.98 -23.80 -12.38
N PRO A 204 -2.40 -24.83 -13.04
CA PRO A 204 -2.66 -26.24 -12.67
C PRO A 204 -2.30 -26.56 -11.22
N LEU A 205 -1.20 -26.00 -10.70
CA LEU A 205 -0.77 -26.16 -9.31
C LEU A 205 -1.77 -25.51 -8.33
N MET A 206 -2.26 -24.31 -8.65
CA MET A 206 -3.28 -23.64 -7.84
C MET A 206 -4.58 -24.46 -7.79
N GLN A 207 -5.01 -24.99 -8.94
CA GLN A 207 -6.17 -25.86 -9.04
C GLN A 207 -6.00 -27.15 -8.23
N GLU A 208 -4.83 -27.78 -8.30
CA GLU A 208 -4.52 -29.00 -7.53
C GLU A 208 -4.63 -28.71 -6.02
N CYS A 209 -4.04 -27.61 -5.54
CA CYS A 209 -4.12 -27.21 -4.14
C CYS A 209 -5.57 -26.96 -3.69
N ALA A 210 -6.39 -26.31 -4.52
CA ALA A 210 -7.81 -26.11 -4.22
C ALA A 210 -8.56 -27.44 -4.16
N ARG A 211 -8.39 -28.33 -5.14
CA ARG A 211 -9.08 -29.64 -5.16
C ARG A 211 -8.71 -30.53 -3.99
N ARG A 212 -7.44 -30.51 -3.55
CA ARG A 212 -7.01 -31.27 -2.36
C ARG A 212 -7.69 -30.83 -1.08
N SER A 213 -8.17 -29.59 -1.01
CA SER A 213 -8.94 -29.13 0.15
C SER A 213 -10.34 -29.74 0.24
N PHE A 214 -10.92 -30.18 -0.89
CA PHE A 214 -12.30 -30.65 -0.93
C PHE A 214 -12.53 -31.89 -0.08
N ALA A 215 -11.62 -32.87 -0.08
CA ALA A 215 -11.75 -34.06 0.75
C ALA A 215 -11.89 -33.75 2.26
N VAL A 216 -11.22 -32.70 2.73
CA VAL A 216 -11.34 -32.25 4.13
C VAL A 216 -12.69 -31.56 4.38
N PHE A 217 -13.18 -30.77 3.42
CA PHE A 217 -14.49 -30.13 3.54
C PHE A 217 -15.64 -31.12 3.40
N ASP A 218 -15.52 -32.13 2.52
CA ASP A 218 -16.47 -33.22 2.36
C ASP A 218 -16.58 -34.06 3.65
N GLU A 219 -15.45 -34.34 4.31
CA GLU A 219 -15.44 -35.03 5.60
C GLU A 219 -16.14 -34.19 6.68
N LEU A 220 -15.82 -32.89 6.77
CA LEU A 220 -16.49 -31.98 7.71
C LEU A 220 -18.01 -31.90 7.48
N ASP A 221 -18.43 -31.84 6.22
CA ASP A 221 -19.85 -31.84 5.82
C ASP A 221 -20.54 -33.16 6.20
N SER A 222 -19.89 -34.30 5.93
CA SER A 222 -20.41 -35.63 6.30
C SER A 222 -20.62 -35.81 7.80
N GLN A 223 -19.88 -35.06 8.62
CA GLN A 223 -19.98 -35.04 10.07
C GLN A 223 -20.89 -33.92 10.60
N ASP A 224 -21.53 -33.12 9.74
CA ASP A 224 -22.32 -31.94 10.07
C ASP A 224 -21.55 -30.94 10.98
N GLN A 225 -20.26 -30.73 10.67
CA GLN A 225 -19.37 -29.89 11.46
C GLN A 225 -19.14 -28.51 10.84
N SER A 226 -19.48 -27.48 11.61
CA SER A 226 -19.06 -26.11 11.29
C SER A 226 -17.54 -25.94 11.46
N TRP A 227 -16.93 -25.09 10.63
CA TRP A 227 -15.50 -24.85 10.65
C TRP A 227 -15.16 -23.36 10.61
N ASN A 228 -13.96 -23.02 11.10
CA ASN A 228 -13.46 -21.66 11.06
C ASN A 228 -12.85 -21.34 9.69
N VAL A 229 -13.55 -20.51 8.92
CA VAL A 229 -13.13 -20.14 7.55
C VAL A 229 -11.70 -19.66 7.48
N HIS A 230 -11.30 -18.76 8.38
CA HIS A 230 -9.98 -18.16 8.33
C HIS A 230 -8.85 -19.19 8.49
N GLN A 231 -9.02 -20.17 9.38
CA GLN A 231 -8.01 -21.20 9.61
C GLN A 231 -7.74 -22.03 8.35
N TYR A 232 -8.80 -22.46 7.66
CA TYR A 232 -8.67 -23.24 6.43
C TYR A 232 -8.21 -22.40 5.25
N MET A 233 -8.58 -21.12 5.18
CA MET A 233 -8.08 -20.22 4.13
C MET A 233 -6.59 -19.90 4.32
N VAL A 234 -6.10 -19.84 5.57
CA VAL A 234 -4.66 -19.77 5.85
C VAL A 234 -3.96 -21.05 5.38
N LYS A 235 -4.51 -22.23 5.69
CA LYS A 235 -3.99 -23.52 5.20
C LYS A 235 -3.89 -23.56 3.67
N LEU A 236 -4.96 -23.18 2.97
CA LEU A 236 -5.03 -23.16 1.51
C LEU A 236 -4.04 -22.18 0.89
N ALA A 237 -4.08 -20.91 1.32
CA ALA A 237 -3.19 -19.89 0.77
C ALA A 237 -1.72 -20.23 1.02
N SER A 238 -1.39 -20.75 2.21
CA SER A 238 -0.01 -21.07 2.57
C SER A 238 0.52 -22.32 1.87
N GLN A 239 -0.31 -23.35 1.66
CA GLN A 239 0.10 -24.52 0.86
C GLN A 239 0.32 -24.13 -0.60
N THR A 240 -0.60 -23.35 -1.18
CA THR A 240 -0.46 -22.86 -2.56
C THR A 240 0.80 -22.04 -2.73
N ILE A 241 1.05 -21.05 -1.86
CA ILE A 241 2.26 -20.24 -1.96
C ILE A 241 3.51 -21.08 -1.64
N GLY A 242 3.46 -22.01 -0.68
CA GLY A 242 4.58 -22.90 -0.35
C GLY A 242 5.03 -23.74 -1.54
N LYS A 243 4.09 -24.31 -2.29
CA LYS A 243 4.40 -25.01 -3.55
C LYS A 243 4.91 -24.04 -4.63
N PHE A 244 4.30 -22.86 -4.76
CA PHE A 244 4.66 -21.88 -5.78
C PHE A 244 6.02 -21.18 -5.55
N SER A 245 6.35 -20.81 -4.31
CA SER A 245 7.57 -20.05 -4.00
C SER A 245 8.71 -20.96 -3.57
N LEU A 246 8.43 -22.04 -2.83
CA LEU A 246 9.43 -22.93 -2.23
C LEU A 246 9.39 -24.35 -2.81
N GLY A 247 8.47 -24.67 -3.71
CA GLY A 247 8.29 -26.03 -4.21
C GLY A 247 7.85 -27.06 -3.18
N THR A 248 7.45 -26.61 -2.00
CA THR A 248 7.20 -27.49 -0.85
C THR A 248 5.70 -27.63 -0.64
N ASP A 249 5.23 -28.87 -0.62
CA ASP A 249 3.89 -29.18 -0.13
C ASP A 249 3.87 -29.15 1.39
N PHE A 250 3.06 -28.27 1.97
CA PHE A 250 2.91 -28.18 3.43
C PHE A 250 1.91 -29.19 4.01
N GLU A 251 1.25 -29.97 3.16
CA GLU A 251 0.39 -31.09 3.58
C GLU A 251 -0.76 -30.68 4.52
N HIS A 252 -1.23 -29.43 4.41
CA HIS A 252 -2.23 -28.85 5.30
C HIS A 252 -3.64 -29.44 5.17
N PHE A 253 -3.88 -30.21 4.10
CA PHE A 253 -5.16 -30.88 3.82
C PHE A 253 -5.03 -32.40 3.76
N THR A 254 -4.06 -32.98 4.48
CA THR A 254 -3.96 -34.45 4.65
C THR A 254 -5.01 -35.00 5.61
N SER A 255 -5.49 -34.18 6.56
CA SER A 255 -6.60 -34.48 7.46
C SER A 255 -7.21 -33.17 8.00
N ILE A 256 -8.38 -33.27 8.64
CA ILE A 256 -9.04 -32.15 9.34
C ILE A 256 -8.07 -31.48 10.33
N ASP A 257 -7.40 -32.28 11.16
CA ASP A 257 -6.51 -31.84 12.23
C ASP A 257 -5.06 -31.60 11.80
N ALA A 258 -4.75 -31.65 10.49
CA ALA A 258 -3.40 -31.41 9.99
C ALA A 258 -2.86 -30.07 10.51
N PRO A 259 -1.69 -30.04 11.19
CA PRO A 259 -1.15 -28.83 11.79
C PRO A 259 -0.66 -27.85 10.71
N LEU A 260 -0.62 -26.56 11.05
CA LEU A 260 0.06 -25.58 10.21
C LEU A 260 1.57 -25.82 10.22
N HIS A 261 2.17 -25.77 9.05
CA HIS A 261 3.61 -25.90 8.88
C HIS A 261 4.36 -24.80 9.67
N PRO A 262 5.51 -25.12 10.32
CA PRO A 262 6.24 -24.16 11.16
C PRO A 262 6.62 -22.85 10.49
N ILE A 263 6.91 -22.86 9.18
CA ILE A 263 7.19 -21.63 8.41
C ILE A 263 6.00 -20.65 8.49
N VAL A 264 4.78 -21.16 8.36
CA VAL A 264 3.56 -20.36 8.35
C VAL A 264 3.29 -19.77 9.74
N THR A 265 3.39 -20.59 10.78
CA THR A 265 3.16 -20.15 12.17
C THR A 265 4.21 -19.15 12.63
N ASN A 266 5.47 -19.31 12.22
CA ASN A 266 6.55 -18.37 12.51
C ASN A 266 6.35 -17.01 11.82
N ILE A 267 6.00 -17.01 10.54
CA ILE A 267 5.71 -15.78 9.78
C ILE A 267 4.48 -15.06 10.37
N ALA A 268 3.39 -15.78 10.62
CA ALA A 268 2.18 -15.19 11.22
C ALA A 268 2.47 -14.60 12.61
N SER A 269 3.29 -15.28 13.41
CA SER A 269 3.74 -14.78 14.72
C SER A 269 4.59 -13.52 14.60
N LEU A 270 5.52 -13.46 13.64
CA LEU A 270 6.34 -12.28 13.37
C LEU A 270 5.47 -11.06 13.02
N LEU A 271 4.52 -11.23 12.10
CA LEU A 271 3.63 -10.16 11.65
C LEU A 271 2.70 -9.68 12.77
N SER A 272 2.11 -10.61 13.53
CA SER A 272 1.28 -10.30 14.69
C SER A 272 2.05 -9.51 15.76
N ARG A 273 3.29 -9.92 16.04
CA ARG A 273 4.19 -9.20 16.96
C ARG A 273 4.55 -7.82 16.43
N ASN A 274 4.89 -7.68 15.15
CA ASN A 274 5.16 -6.38 14.55
C ASN A 274 3.96 -5.43 14.69
N LYS A 275 2.74 -5.91 14.42
CA LYS A 275 1.51 -5.13 14.61
C LYS A 275 1.34 -4.69 16.07
N LYS A 276 1.55 -5.57 17.04
CA LYS A 276 1.48 -5.23 18.48
C LYS A 276 2.52 -4.20 18.89
N VAL A 277 3.76 -4.36 18.42
CA VAL A 277 4.87 -3.43 18.74
C VAL A 277 4.59 -2.05 18.14
N THR A 278 4.22 -1.99 16.85
CA THR A 278 3.89 -0.74 16.16
C THR A 278 2.69 -0.02 16.80
N ALA A 279 1.65 -0.76 17.19
CA ALA A 279 0.46 -0.17 17.81
C ALA A 279 0.73 0.47 19.18
N ARG A 280 1.71 -0.03 19.94
CA ARG A 280 2.05 0.45 21.30
C ARG A 280 3.08 1.58 21.35
N GLY A 281 3.64 1.99 20.20
CA GLY A 281 4.58 3.10 20.09
C GLY A 281 6.04 2.77 20.41
N GLU A 282 6.90 3.79 20.37
CA GLU A 282 8.36 3.61 20.45
C GLU A 282 8.86 3.13 21.82
N TRP A 283 8.26 3.56 22.93
CA TRP A 283 8.70 3.12 24.26
C TRP A 283 8.61 1.59 24.42
N TYR A 284 7.53 0.99 23.90
CA TYR A 284 7.31 -0.45 24.00
C TYR A 284 8.39 -1.20 23.21
N ARG A 285 8.81 -0.70 22.05
CA ARG A 285 9.90 -1.28 21.23
C ARG A 285 11.23 -1.43 21.99
N HIS A 286 11.51 -0.54 22.93
CA HIS A 286 12.78 -0.51 23.66
C HIS A 286 12.82 -1.48 24.84
N LEU A 287 11.71 -2.12 25.21
CA LEU A 287 11.69 -3.09 26.30
C LEU A 287 12.58 -4.31 25.97
N PRO A 288 13.46 -4.73 26.89
CA PRO A 288 14.36 -5.87 26.68
C PRO A 288 13.66 -7.24 26.84
N PHE A 289 12.34 -7.25 27.05
CA PHE A 289 11.52 -8.45 27.24
C PHE A 289 10.20 -8.36 26.46
N GLY A 290 9.47 -9.48 26.36
CA GLY A 290 8.16 -9.53 25.69
C GLY A 290 8.24 -9.54 24.15
N ASP A 291 7.18 -9.04 23.50
CA ASP A 291 7.08 -9.00 22.03
C ASP A 291 8.25 -8.25 21.34
N PRO A 292 8.76 -7.11 21.86
CA PRO A 292 9.88 -6.38 21.24
C PRO A 292 11.20 -7.17 21.22
N ALA A 293 11.57 -7.81 22.33
CA ALA A 293 12.77 -8.64 22.40
C ALA A 293 12.69 -9.84 21.46
N ARG A 294 11.50 -10.44 21.38
CA ARG A 294 11.23 -11.56 20.47
C ARG A 294 11.16 -11.16 19.00
N LEU A 295 10.81 -9.90 18.70
CA LEU A 295 10.88 -9.34 17.34
C LEU A 295 12.35 -9.17 16.90
N LYS A 296 13.21 -8.69 17.82
CA LYS A 296 14.66 -8.51 17.59
C LYS A 296 15.40 -9.84 17.41
N GLN A 297 14.93 -10.91 18.06
CA GLN A 297 15.47 -12.26 17.87
C GLN A 297 15.10 -12.88 16.50
N GLY A 298 14.29 -12.18 15.68
CA GLY A 298 13.79 -12.69 14.41
C GLY A 298 12.75 -13.81 14.59
N SER A 299 12.00 -14.12 13.54
CA SER A 299 11.42 -15.46 13.43
C SER A 299 12.60 -16.43 13.41
N GLY A 300 12.64 -17.46 14.26
CA GLY A 300 13.73 -18.45 14.38
C GLY A 300 13.93 -19.33 13.13
N ILE A 301 14.01 -18.69 11.97
CA ILE A 301 14.24 -19.23 10.63
C ILE A 301 15.76 -19.19 10.32
N ALA A 302 16.54 -18.46 11.12
CA ALA A 302 18.00 -18.57 11.12
C ALA A 302 18.42 -19.91 11.75
N GLY A 303 18.86 -20.86 10.93
CA GLY A 303 19.37 -22.16 11.39
C GLY A 303 18.81 -23.40 10.67
N MET A 304 17.89 -23.25 9.70
CA MET A 304 17.56 -24.34 8.78
C MET A 304 18.52 -24.33 7.57
N PRO A 305 19.06 -25.48 7.12
CA PRO A 305 19.92 -25.56 5.94
C PRO A 305 19.16 -25.13 4.68
N MET A 306 19.36 -23.87 4.31
CA MET A 306 18.70 -23.19 3.20
C MET A 306 19.00 -23.82 1.83
N VAL A 307 20.16 -24.47 1.73
CA VAL A 307 20.67 -25.11 0.51
C VAL A 307 19.92 -26.41 0.18
N GLU A 308 19.30 -27.09 1.15
CA GLU A 308 18.51 -28.31 0.83
C GLU A 308 17.08 -27.99 0.36
N ALA A 309 16.53 -26.83 0.72
CA ALA A 309 15.20 -26.40 0.27
C ALA A 309 15.19 -25.71 -1.11
N ALA A 310 16.36 -25.30 -1.61
CA ALA A 310 16.49 -24.50 -2.83
C ALA A 310 16.96 -25.28 -4.07
N VAL A 311 17.51 -26.49 -3.93
CA VAL A 311 18.42 -27.07 -4.94
C VAL A 311 17.80 -28.12 -5.87
N ASN A 312 16.48 -28.24 -5.95
CA ASN A 312 15.83 -29.03 -7.02
C ASN A 312 14.48 -28.39 -7.36
N ALA A 313 14.26 -27.71 -8.51
CA ALA A 313 13.05 -26.88 -8.62
C ALA A 313 12.47 -26.61 -10.02
N SER A 314 11.16 -26.32 -10.08
CA SER A 314 10.34 -25.93 -11.25
C SER A 314 9.46 -24.69 -10.95
N TRP A 315 9.93 -23.79 -10.05
CA TRP A 315 9.15 -22.75 -9.36
C TRP A 315 9.88 -21.39 -9.27
N VAL A 316 9.38 -20.37 -8.55
CA VAL A 316 9.95 -18.99 -8.57
C VAL A 316 11.43 -18.92 -8.21
N VAL A 317 11.90 -19.73 -7.25
CA VAL A 317 13.34 -19.86 -6.93
C VAL A 317 14.14 -20.34 -8.13
N ASP A 318 13.64 -21.35 -8.86
CA ASP A 318 14.28 -21.87 -10.07
C ASP A 318 14.37 -20.79 -11.16
N TYR A 319 13.28 -20.05 -11.36
CA TYR A 319 13.28 -18.89 -12.24
C TYR A 319 14.38 -17.89 -11.83
N LEU A 320 14.47 -17.53 -10.55
CA LEU A 320 15.44 -16.55 -10.07
C LEU A 320 16.89 -17.03 -10.15
N LEU A 321 17.15 -18.33 -10.02
CA LEU A 321 18.49 -18.93 -10.14
C LEU A 321 18.97 -19.01 -11.59
N ASN A 322 18.05 -19.18 -12.55
CA ASN A 322 18.42 -19.43 -13.95
C ASN A 322 18.17 -18.24 -14.89
N THR A 323 17.57 -17.14 -14.39
CA THR A 323 17.25 -15.98 -15.22
C THR A 323 18.41 -15.00 -15.29
N VAL A 324 18.77 -14.63 -16.51
CA VAL A 324 19.62 -13.47 -16.82
C VAL A 324 18.80 -12.34 -17.42
N ASP A 325 19.22 -11.10 -17.19
CA ASP A 325 18.65 -9.94 -17.86
C ASP A 325 19.19 -9.74 -19.29
N GLU A 326 18.71 -8.70 -19.96
CA GLU A 326 19.13 -8.31 -21.32
C GLU A 326 20.65 -8.05 -21.47
N THR A 327 21.34 -7.81 -20.36
CA THR A 327 22.79 -7.57 -20.31
C THR A 327 23.60 -8.80 -19.86
N GLY A 328 22.93 -9.92 -19.58
CA GLY A 328 23.54 -11.15 -19.08
C GLY A 328 23.78 -11.16 -17.58
N GLN A 329 23.22 -10.22 -16.80
CA GLN A 329 23.35 -10.21 -15.34
C GLN A 329 22.30 -11.10 -14.68
N GLU A 330 22.71 -11.85 -13.66
CA GLU A 330 21.86 -12.70 -12.84
C GLU A 330 21.30 -11.94 -11.63
N PHE A 331 20.23 -12.47 -11.03
CA PHE A 331 19.75 -11.97 -9.74
C PHE A 331 20.71 -12.43 -8.62
N PRO A 332 21.23 -11.53 -7.77
CA PRO A 332 22.20 -11.93 -6.75
C PRO A 332 21.63 -12.98 -5.80
N GLU A 333 22.32 -14.13 -5.70
CA GLU A 333 21.87 -15.26 -4.87
C GLU A 333 21.58 -14.87 -3.42
N GLY A 334 22.38 -13.96 -2.84
CA GLY A 334 22.20 -13.46 -1.48
C GLY A 334 20.88 -12.71 -1.24
N LEU A 335 20.19 -12.27 -2.31
CA LEU A 335 18.88 -11.62 -2.22
C LEU A 335 17.71 -12.61 -2.39
N ILE A 336 17.94 -13.83 -2.90
CA ILE A 336 16.89 -14.81 -3.19
C ILE A 336 16.13 -15.18 -1.92
N LEU A 337 16.83 -15.59 -0.86
CA LEU A 337 16.17 -16.04 0.37
C LEU A 337 15.26 -14.97 0.97
N ALA A 338 15.79 -13.76 1.15
CA ALA A 338 15.07 -12.67 1.79
C ALA A 338 13.81 -12.30 1.01
N ASN A 339 13.90 -12.32 -0.33
CA ASN A 339 12.77 -12.08 -1.20
C ASN A 339 11.76 -13.24 -1.20
N MET A 340 12.19 -14.50 -1.18
CA MET A 340 11.27 -15.64 -1.14
C MET A 340 10.53 -15.76 0.19
N LEU A 341 11.20 -15.47 1.30
CA LEU A 341 10.55 -15.44 2.60
C LEU A 341 9.45 -14.39 2.64
N ILE A 342 9.72 -13.19 2.13
CA ILE A 342 8.74 -12.09 2.17
C ILE A 342 7.59 -12.30 1.17
N VAL A 343 7.87 -12.83 -0.02
CA VAL A 343 6.84 -13.19 -1.01
C VAL A 343 5.91 -14.27 -0.44
N THR A 344 6.48 -15.28 0.21
CA THR A 344 5.72 -16.35 0.86
C THR A 344 4.79 -15.75 1.92
N GLY A 345 5.34 -14.97 2.85
CA GLY A 345 4.57 -14.38 3.95
C GLY A 345 3.50 -13.38 3.51
N ALA A 346 3.84 -12.46 2.61
CA ALA A 346 2.90 -11.48 2.08
C ALA A 346 1.80 -12.16 1.25
N GLY A 347 2.17 -13.20 0.48
CA GLY A 347 1.27 -13.93 -0.40
C GLY A 347 0.17 -14.66 0.36
N PHE A 348 0.49 -15.48 1.36
CA PHE A 348 -0.56 -16.27 2.03
C PHE A 348 -1.42 -15.43 2.99
N THR A 349 -0.85 -14.42 3.66
CA THR A 349 -1.60 -13.65 4.67
C THR A 349 -2.71 -12.81 4.06
N THR A 350 -2.43 -12.13 2.95
CA THR A 350 -3.42 -11.31 2.25
C THR A 350 -4.43 -12.16 1.49
N THR A 351 -3.97 -13.22 0.81
CA THR A 351 -4.85 -14.13 0.04
C THR A 351 -5.79 -14.91 0.96
N SER A 352 -5.34 -15.39 2.12
CA SER A 352 -6.21 -16.06 3.09
C SER A 352 -7.28 -15.14 3.67
N ALA A 353 -6.94 -13.87 3.95
CA ALA A 353 -7.91 -12.88 4.37
C ALA A 353 -8.95 -12.60 3.26
N LEU A 354 -8.51 -12.42 2.01
CA LEU A 354 -9.41 -12.24 0.87
C LEU A 354 -10.37 -13.43 0.71
N MET A 355 -9.87 -14.66 0.69
CA MET A 355 -10.73 -15.84 0.57
C MET A 355 -11.71 -15.98 1.75
N SER A 356 -11.29 -15.58 2.95
CA SER A 356 -12.20 -15.54 4.11
C SER A 356 -13.34 -14.55 3.90
N TRP A 357 -13.04 -13.36 3.36
CA TRP A 357 -14.05 -12.36 3.03
C TRP A 357 -14.93 -12.76 1.86
N LEU A 358 -14.39 -13.47 0.85
CA LEU A 358 -15.19 -14.02 -0.24
C LEU A 358 -16.25 -14.99 0.32
N ILE A 359 -15.84 -15.95 1.14
CA ILE A 359 -16.77 -16.90 1.77
C ILE A 359 -17.77 -16.17 2.67
N TYR A 360 -17.31 -15.20 3.46
CA TYR A 360 -18.22 -14.36 4.24
C TYR A 360 -19.27 -13.67 3.36
N CYS A 361 -18.88 -13.08 2.23
CA CYS A 361 -19.81 -12.44 1.32
C CYS A 361 -20.79 -13.44 0.66
N LEU A 362 -20.33 -14.64 0.30
CA LEU A 362 -21.20 -15.70 -0.23
C LEU A 362 -22.30 -16.08 0.77
N VAL A 363 -21.97 -16.17 2.06
CA VAL A 363 -22.91 -16.62 3.09
C VAL A 363 -23.84 -15.50 3.56
N ASN A 364 -23.38 -14.24 3.56
CA ASN A 364 -24.16 -13.14 4.12
C ASN A 364 -25.01 -12.36 3.10
N TYR A 365 -24.65 -12.37 1.81
CA TYR A 365 -25.38 -11.63 0.79
C TYR A 365 -26.21 -12.57 -0.09
N GLU A 366 -27.51 -12.63 0.20
CA GLU A 366 -28.51 -13.45 -0.52
C GLU A 366 -28.46 -13.22 -2.04
N GLY A 367 -28.64 -14.28 -2.83
CA GLY A 367 -28.60 -14.24 -4.30
C GLY A 367 -27.19 -14.31 -4.90
N THR A 368 -26.13 -14.09 -4.10
CA THR A 368 -24.75 -14.09 -4.60
C THR A 368 -24.29 -15.50 -4.99
N GLN A 369 -24.65 -16.51 -4.20
CA GLN A 369 -24.29 -17.91 -4.48
C GLN A 369 -24.97 -18.40 -5.74
N GLU A 370 -26.29 -18.15 -5.87
CA GLU A 370 -27.10 -18.54 -7.02
C GLU A 370 -26.54 -17.92 -8.30
N ARG A 371 -26.27 -16.60 -8.27
CA ARG A 371 -25.79 -15.88 -9.44
C ARG A 371 -24.37 -16.28 -9.87
N LEU A 372 -23.49 -16.60 -8.91
CA LEU A 372 -22.18 -17.20 -9.23
C LEU A 372 -22.35 -18.60 -9.81
N TYR A 373 -23.19 -19.43 -9.21
CA TYR A 373 -23.45 -20.78 -9.70
C TYR A 373 -24.03 -20.80 -11.12
N GLU A 374 -24.97 -19.89 -11.43
CA GLU A 374 -25.52 -19.68 -12.76
C GLU A 374 -24.43 -19.33 -13.79
N GLU A 375 -23.52 -18.39 -13.46
CA GLU A 375 -22.40 -18.05 -14.33
C GLU A 375 -21.46 -19.24 -14.55
N LEU A 376 -21.15 -19.99 -13.49
CA LEU A 376 -20.33 -21.20 -13.58
C LEU A 376 -21.01 -22.28 -14.44
N CYS A 377 -22.33 -22.46 -14.36
CA CYS A 377 -23.08 -23.38 -15.20
C CYS A 377 -23.13 -22.92 -16.67
N ALA A 378 -23.33 -21.63 -16.91
CA ALA A 378 -23.36 -21.04 -18.26
C ALA A 378 -22.03 -21.23 -19.00
N ASN A 379 -20.93 -21.34 -18.26
CA ASN A 379 -19.58 -21.58 -18.79
C ASN A 379 -19.15 -23.06 -18.73
N GLY A 380 -20.07 -24.00 -18.45
CA GLY A 380 -19.75 -25.42 -18.42
C GLY A 380 -18.88 -25.85 -17.24
N ILE A 381 -18.77 -25.04 -16.19
CA ILE A 381 -17.87 -25.30 -15.05
C ILE A 381 -18.55 -26.17 -13.99
N ALA A 382 -19.75 -25.77 -13.56
CA ALA A 382 -20.45 -26.42 -12.46
C ALA A 382 -21.39 -27.56 -12.89
N ASN A 383 -21.67 -27.69 -14.18
CA ASN A 383 -22.59 -28.67 -14.78
C ASN A 383 -21.90 -29.63 -15.77
N SER A 384 -20.56 -29.59 -15.87
CA SER A 384 -19.78 -30.54 -16.68
C SER A 384 -19.60 -31.88 -15.96
N LYS A 385 -19.58 -32.96 -16.74
CA LYS A 385 -19.23 -34.32 -16.27
C LYS A 385 -17.72 -34.53 -16.15
N GLU A 386 -16.94 -33.76 -16.90
CA GLU A 386 -15.48 -33.81 -16.88
C GLU A 386 -14.91 -32.71 -15.98
N PRO A 387 -13.81 -32.96 -15.26
CA PRO A 387 -13.11 -31.94 -14.49
C PRO A 387 -12.67 -30.77 -15.38
N VAL A 388 -13.08 -29.56 -15.03
CA VAL A 388 -12.64 -28.34 -15.72
C VAL A 388 -11.17 -28.08 -15.42
N GLU A 389 -10.41 -27.79 -16.48
CA GLU A 389 -9.07 -27.22 -16.39
C GLU A 389 -9.16 -25.70 -16.33
N TRP A 390 -8.70 -25.13 -15.22
CA TRP A 390 -8.65 -23.68 -15.06
C TRP A 390 -7.50 -23.10 -15.87
N SER A 391 -7.77 -21.98 -16.53
CA SER A 391 -6.78 -21.13 -17.17
C SER A 391 -7.01 -19.67 -16.75
N PRO A 392 -5.99 -18.80 -16.87
CA PRO A 392 -6.19 -17.37 -16.66
C PRO A 392 -7.27 -16.80 -17.58
N GLU A 393 -7.37 -17.30 -18.81
CA GLU A 393 -8.37 -16.87 -19.78
C GLU A 393 -9.78 -17.26 -19.34
N LEU A 394 -9.97 -18.48 -18.84
CA LEU A 394 -11.26 -18.91 -18.31
C LEU A 394 -11.64 -18.09 -17.07
N ALA A 395 -10.70 -17.92 -16.13
CA ALA A 395 -10.95 -17.15 -14.90
C ALA A 395 -11.32 -15.68 -15.19
N HIS A 396 -10.61 -15.03 -16.12
CA HIS A 396 -10.93 -13.65 -16.52
C HIS A 396 -12.18 -13.56 -17.41
N GLY A 397 -12.62 -14.67 -18.01
CA GLY A 397 -13.84 -14.75 -18.82
C GLY A 397 -15.14 -14.78 -18.01
N LEU A 398 -15.07 -14.77 -16.68
CA LEU A 398 -16.21 -14.83 -15.76
C LEU A 398 -16.49 -13.43 -15.16
N PRO A 399 -17.29 -12.58 -15.81
CA PRO A 399 -17.46 -11.18 -15.41
C PRO A 399 -18.10 -11.00 -14.03
N TYR A 400 -19.02 -11.87 -13.62
CA TYR A 400 -19.63 -11.81 -12.30
C TYR A 400 -18.66 -12.27 -11.22
N LEU A 401 -17.90 -13.35 -11.43
CA LEU A 401 -16.81 -13.76 -10.54
C LEU A 401 -15.76 -12.65 -10.38
N ASP A 402 -15.31 -12.03 -11.48
CA ASP A 402 -14.37 -10.91 -11.44
C ASP A 402 -14.93 -9.73 -10.64
N SER A 403 -16.19 -9.36 -10.90
CA SER A 403 -16.88 -8.28 -10.17
C SER A 403 -17.04 -8.62 -8.68
N PHE A 404 -17.37 -9.87 -8.35
CA PHE A 404 -17.51 -10.35 -6.97
C PHE A 404 -16.19 -10.27 -6.20
N VAL A 405 -15.09 -10.70 -6.82
CA VAL A 405 -13.75 -10.60 -6.21
C VAL A 405 -13.35 -9.13 -6.00
N LYS A 406 -13.54 -8.29 -7.01
CA LYS A 406 -13.23 -6.85 -6.94
C LYS A 406 -14.07 -6.12 -5.89
N GLU A 407 -15.37 -6.40 -5.83
CA GLU A 407 -16.26 -5.76 -4.86
C GLU A 407 -15.93 -6.21 -3.43
N THR A 408 -15.58 -7.48 -3.23
CA THR A 408 -15.08 -7.98 -1.95
C THR A 408 -13.80 -7.27 -1.55
N GLN A 409 -12.84 -7.06 -2.46
CA GLN A 409 -11.62 -6.29 -2.18
C GLN A 409 -11.91 -4.80 -1.89
N ARG A 410 -12.89 -4.20 -2.58
CA ARG A 410 -13.31 -2.82 -2.34
C ARG A 410 -13.88 -2.62 -0.94
N LEU A 411 -14.66 -3.58 -0.45
CA LEU A 411 -15.26 -3.54 0.89
C LEU A 411 -14.30 -4.00 1.99
N HIS A 412 -13.48 -5.01 1.69
CA HIS A 412 -12.69 -5.75 2.67
C HIS A 412 -11.23 -5.89 2.24
N ASN A 413 -10.55 -4.76 2.05
CA ASN A 413 -9.12 -4.76 1.74
C ASN A 413 -8.31 -5.40 2.89
N ALA A 414 -7.55 -6.45 2.57
CA ALA A 414 -6.73 -7.18 3.53
C ALA A 414 -5.55 -6.35 4.09
N PHE A 415 -5.18 -5.25 3.44
CA PHE A 415 -4.05 -4.42 3.81
C PHE A 415 -4.46 -2.96 4.07
N PHE A 416 -4.28 -2.52 5.32
CA PHE A 416 -4.84 -1.25 5.80
C PHE A 416 -3.95 -0.01 5.56
N GLN A 417 -2.61 -0.16 5.53
CA GLN A 417 -1.68 1.00 5.57
C GLN A 417 -0.49 0.84 4.62
N PRO A 418 -0.65 1.16 3.32
CA PRO A 418 0.47 1.33 2.40
C PRO A 418 1.22 2.63 2.69
N GLY A 419 2.07 2.60 3.71
CA GLY A 419 2.90 3.75 4.11
C GLY A 419 3.75 4.31 2.97
N ARG A 420 3.77 5.64 2.89
CA ARG A 420 4.56 6.45 1.95
C ARG A 420 5.17 7.62 2.70
N THR A 421 6.43 7.89 2.39
CA THR A 421 7.27 8.88 3.07
C THR A 421 7.55 10.04 2.14
N LYS A 422 7.42 11.26 2.67
CA LYS A 422 7.65 12.48 1.89
C LYS A 422 9.15 12.75 1.80
N LYS A 423 9.63 13.06 0.59
CA LYS A 423 11.04 13.42 0.33
C LYS A 423 11.35 14.88 0.63
N THR A 424 10.34 15.75 0.57
CA THR A 424 10.41 17.17 0.89
C THR A 424 9.07 17.60 1.50
N GLU A 425 9.00 18.80 2.06
CA GLU A 425 7.71 19.42 2.38
C GLU A 425 6.87 19.54 1.10
N VAL A 426 5.58 19.22 1.19
CA VAL A 426 4.69 19.21 0.03
C VAL A 426 3.29 19.67 0.42
N ILE A 427 2.66 20.45 -0.46
CA ILE A 427 1.25 20.81 -0.41
C ILE A 427 0.46 19.82 -1.26
N LEU A 428 -0.44 19.08 -0.63
CA LEU A 428 -1.31 18.08 -1.28
C LEU A 428 -2.65 18.70 -1.69
N PRO A 429 -3.43 18.00 -2.55
CA PRO A 429 -4.79 18.42 -2.88
C PRO A 429 -5.62 18.75 -1.64
N GLY A 430 -6.44 19.80 -1.71
CA GLY A 430 -7.17 20.39 -0.58
C GLY A 430 -6.35 21.34 0.30
N GLY A 431 -5.16 21.73 -0.13
CA GLY A 431 -4.30 22.69 0.59
C GLY A 431 -3.62 22.12 1.83
N TYR A 432 -3.41 20.81 1.90
CA TYR A 432 -2.79 20.20 3.07
C TYR A 432 -1.27 20.22 3.00
N ARG A 433 -0.62 20.94 3.91
CA ARG A 433 0.83 20.94 4.08
C ARG A 433 1.29 19.76 4.90
N LEU A 434 2.22 18.97 4.35
CA LEU A 434 2.86 17.89 5.08
C LEU A 434 4.37 18.06 5.10
N PRO A 435 5.01 17.88 6.27
CA PRO A 435 6.44 18.08 6.41
C PRO A 435 7.23 16.93 5.76
N GLU A 436 8.48 17.24 5.41
CA GLU A 436 9.47 16.26 4.97
C GLU A 436 9.57 15.08 5.97
N ASN A 437 9.88 13.88 5.47
CA ASN A 437 10.07 12.65 6.24
C ASN A 437 8.83 12.19 7.02
N SER A 438 7.68 12.85 6.90
CA SER A 438 6.43 12.35 7.49
C SER A 438 5.93 11.11 6.75
N VAL A 439 5.16 10.24 7.42
CA VAL A 439 4.55 9.05 6.80
C VAL A 439 3.06 9.28 6.58
N MET A 440 2.59 9.07 5.35
CA MET A 440 1.17 9.04 4.99
C MET A 440 0.76 7.60 4.64
N SER A 441 -0.48 7.22 4.93
CA SER A 441 -1.10 6.00 4.43
C SER A 441 -2.45 6.33 3.78
N PRO A 442 -2.61 6.12 2.47
CA PRO A 442 -3.93 6.15 1.84
C PRO A 442 -4.74 4.92 2.23
N ARG A 443 -6.04 5.11 2.44
CA ARG A 443 -7.01 4.09 2.83
C ARG A 443 -8.02 3.85 1.71
#